data_AF-A0AA41WSC4-F1
#
_entry.id   AF-A0AA41WSC4-F1
#
_cell.length_a   1.000
_cell.length_b   1.000
_cell.length_c   1.000
_cell.angle_alpha   90.00
_cell.angle_beta   90.00
_cell.angle_gamma   90.00
#
_symmetry.space_group_name_H-M   'P 1'
#
loop_
_entity.id
_entity.type
_entity.pdbx_description
1 polymer ?
#
loop_
_entity_poly.entity_id
_entity_poly.type
_entity_poly.pdbx_seq_one_letter_code
_entity_poly.pdbx_strand_id
1 'polypeptide(L)'
;MRGTLSDIRCARYAKTKTCWRRHPASNMEKEKSLLWHLRYVAIGLVPMGLIALALAYLFSENIEGARRHQHYCSTVAGLRVFHPLEPHTGWLADRKSEAKSLASRYPQISFARFEERGIAYDVRWKGGAVFLETSYDIQEASPNDVVTYQYLSVSDEVPGELRLRRYGDAVYDLKTGKLAARAYDFTYSWFDLPFTDEGRSTPRSCHNELHQTHEELRGAFAPTAGT
;
A
#
# COMPACT_ATOMS: atom_id res chain seq x y z
N MET A 1 47.98 -68.48 -33.88
CA MET A 1 49.13 -67.84 -33.18
C MET A 1 48.64 -67.31 -31.85
N ARG A 2 49.32 -67.70 -30.77
CA ARG A 2 49.61 -66.96 -29.51
C ARG A 2 48.50 -66.02 -29.00
N GLY A 3 47.78 -66.27 -27.91
CA GLY A 3 48.13 -67.00 -26.69
C GLY A 3 48.25 -66.01 -25.52
N THR A 4 47.64 -66.38 -24.39
CA THR A 4 48.06 -66.07 -23.01
C THR A 4 47.85 -64.63 -22.48
N LEU A 5 47.53 -64.37 -21.21
CA LEU A 5 47.63 -65.15 -19.98
C LEU A 5 46.70 -64.52 -18.91
N SER A 6 45.90 -65.36 -18.27
CA SER A 6 45.28 -65.12 -16.97
C SER A 6 46.37 -65.01 -15.89
N ASP A 7 46.43 -63.91 -15.15
CA ASP A 7 47.34 -63.79 -14.00
C ASP A 7 46.54 -63.83 -12.68
N ILE A 8 46.29 -65.06 -12.20
CA ILE A 8 45.76 -65.35 -10.87
C ILE A 8 46.98 -65.62 -9.97
N ARG A 9 47.41 -64.62 -9.20
CA ARG A 9 48.39 -64.82 -8.12
C ARG A 9 47.70 -65.28 -6.85
N CYS A 10 47.75 -66.58 -6.58
CA CYS A 10 47.52 -67.13 -5.25
C CYS A 10 48.86 -67.25 -4.50
N ALA A 11 49.06 -66.38 -3.50
CA ALA A 11 50.14 -66.54 -2.53
C ALA A 11 49.88 -67.77 -1.64
N ARG A 12 50.85 -68.69 -1.59
CA ARG A 12 50.90 -69.82 -0.65
C ARG A 12 51.63 -69.36 0.61
N TYR A 13 50.91 -69.27 1.73
CA TYR A 13 51.52 -69.39 3.06
C TYR A 13 50.52 -70.04 4.02
N ALA A 14 51.03 -71.02 4.77
CA ALA A 14 50.58 -71.56 6.05
C ALA A 14 49.13 -72.05 6.27
N LYS A 15 49.07 -73.29 6.79
CA LYS A 15 47.96 -74.05 7.42
C LYS A 15 46.85 -73.20 8.06
N THR A 16 45.77 -72.99 7.31
CA THR A 16 44.34 -73.29 7.56
C THR A 16 43.54 -72.55 6.51
N LYS A 17 43.38 -73.14 5.32
CA LYS A 17 42.65 -72.53 4.22
C LYS A 17 41.14 -72.67 4.42
N THR A 18 40.56 -71.82 5.25
CA THR A 18 39.14 -71.46 5.12
C THR A 18 39.03 -70.52 3.93
N CYS A 19 38.60 -71.07 2.80
CA CYS A 19 38.27 -70.32 1.60
C CYS A 19 36.98 -69.53 1.89
N TRP A 20 37.11 -68.31 2.41
CA TRP A 20 35.98 -67.43 2.63
C TRP A 20 35.45 -66.97 1.27
N ARG A 21 34.41 -67.66 0.77
CA ARG A 21 33.51 -67.09 -0.22
C ARG A 21 33.02 -65.76 0.36
N ARG A 22 33.44 -64.62 -0.20
CA ARG A 22 32.74 -63.36 0.01
C ARG A 22 31.33 -63.55 -0.52
N HIS A 23 30.39 -63.87 0.37
CA HIS A 23 28.99 -63.85 0.05
C HIS A 23 28.62 -62.39 -0.31
N PRO A 24 27.96 -62.13 -1.46
CA PRO A 24 27.53 -60.79 -1.87
C PRO A 24 26.34 -60.26 -1.03
N ALA A 25 26.29 -60.58 0.26
CA ALA A 25 25.16 -60.27 1.14
C ALA A 25 25.16 -58.81 1.66
N SER A 26 26.25 -58.05 1.50
CA SER A 26 26.36 -56.70 2.10
C SER A 26 25.78 -55.55 1.26
N ASN A 27 25.36 -55.78 0.01
CA ASN A 27 24.76 -54.72 -0.83
C ASN A 27 23.24 -54.62 -0.64
N MET A 28 22.54 -55.73 -0.42
CA MET A 28 21.06 -55.70 -0.28
C MET A 28 20.58 -55.02 1.01
N GLU A 29 21.32 -55.09 2.11
CA GLU A 29 20.93 -54.41 3.36
C GLU A 29 21.10 -52.89 3.27
N LYS A 30 22.14 -52.42 2.56
CA LYS A 30 22.37 -50.98 2.33
C LYS A 30 21.27 -50.36 1.48
N GLU A 31 20.82 -51.06 0.44
CA GLU A 31 19.72 -50.59 -0.43
C GLU A 31 18.39 -50.49 0.33
N LYS A 32 18.07 -51.47 1.19
CA LYS A 32 16.85 -51.43 2.01
C LYS A 32 16.87 -50.31 3.05
N SER A 33 18.03 -50.06 3.67
CA SER A 33 18.22 -48.95 4.61
C SER A 33 18.05 -47.60 3.90
N LEU A 34 18.64 -47.42 2.72
CA LEU A 34 18.48 -46.21 1.90
C LEU A 34 17.01 -45.96 1.52
N LEU A 35 16.28 -46.98 1.08
CA LEU A 35 14.87 -46.86 0.74
C LEU A 35 14.01 -46.46 1.95
N TRP A 36 14.32 -46.98 3.13
CA TRP A 36 13.65 -46.60 4.38
C TRP A 36 13.89 -45.12 4.72
N HIS A 37 15.13 -44.64 4.64
CA HIS A 37 15.43 -43.23 4.89
C HIS A 37 14.77 -42.30 3.87
N LEU A 38 14.80 -42.65 2.58
CA LEU A 38 14.13 -41.87 1.53
C LEU A 38 12.62 -41.78 1.75
N ARG A 39 11.97 -42.86 2.20
CA ARG A 39 10.54 -42.86 2.54
C ARG A 39 10.24 -41.94 3.71
N TYR A 40 11.02 -41.99 4.79
CA TYR A 40 10.82 -41.09 5.94
C TYR A 40 11.02 -39.62 5.57
N VAL A 41 12.05 -39.33 4.77
CA VAL A 41 12.29 -37.98 4.27
C VAL A 41 11.14 -37.50 3.38
N ALA A 42 10.64 -38.35 2.47
CA ALA A 42 9.49 -38.02 1.63
C ALA A 42 8.21 -37.79 2.45
N ILE A 43 7.93 -38.63 3.45
CA ILE A 43 6.77 -38.50 4.34
C ILE A 43 6.82 -37.19 5.13
N GLY A 44 8.01 -36.68 5.47
CA GLY A 44 8.14 -35.38 6.14
C GLY A 44 8.09 -34.18 5.19
N LEU A 45 8.80 -34.23 4.06
CA LEU A 45 8.96 -33.08 3.16
C LEU A 45 7.71 -32.79 2.32
N VAL A 46 7.00 -33.83 1.86
CA VAL A 46 5.80 -33.66 1.02
C VAL A 46 4.69 -32.87 1.74
N PRO A 47 4.25 -33.21 2.97
CA PRO A 47 3.22 -32.42 3.65
C PRO A 47 3.70 -31.02 3.99
N MET A 48 4.98 -30.82 4.35
CA MET A 48 5.53 -29.47 4.53
C MET A 48 5.46 -28.64 3.25
N GLY A 49 5.77 -29.24 2.10
CA GLY A 49 5.63 -28.59 0.80
C GLY A 49 4.18 -28.22 0.45
N LEU A 50 3.24 -29.13 0.72
CA LEU A 50 1.81 -28.87 0.50
C LEU A 50 1.26 -27.77 1.41
N ILE A 51 1.66 -27.74 2.68
CA ILE A 51 1.30 -26.67 3.61
C ILE A 51 1.87 -25.34 3.13
N ALA A 52 3.13 -25.29 2.70
CA ALA A 52 3.74 -24.07 2.17
C ALA A 52 3.01 -23.56 0.91
N LEU A 53 2.63 -24.46 -0.01
CA LEU A 53 1.84 -24.14 -1.20
C LEU A 53 0.44 -23.61 -0.84
N ALA A 54 -0.24 -24.24 0.12
CA ALA A 54 -1.55 -23.79 0.59
C ALA A 54 -1.46 -22.39 1.22
N LEU A 55 -0.45 -22.14 2.06
CA LEU A 55 -0.21 -20.80 2.62
C LEU A 55 0.10 -19.78 1.52
N ALA A 56 0.98 -20.10 0.57
CA ALA A 56 1.28 -19.21 -0.54
C ALA A 56 0.04 -18.87 -1.38
N TYR A 57 -0.84 -19.84 -1.61
CA TYR A 57 -2.12 -19.63 -2.29
C TYR A 57 -3.04 -18.71 -1.48
N LEU A 58 -3.22 -18.98 -0.18
CA LEU A 58 -4.05 -18.16 0.71
C LEU A 58 -3.57 -16.71 0.83
N PHE A 59 -2.26 -16.46 0.76
CA PHE A 59 -1.68 -15.11 0.83
C PHE A 59 -1.40 -14.48 -0.54
N SER A 60 -1.74 -15.15 -1.64
CA SER A 60 -1.42 -14.65 -2.99
C SER A 60 -2.08 -13.31 -3.29
N GLU A 61 -3.37 -13.15 -2.94
CA GLU A 61 -4.10 -11.89 -3.07
C GLU A 61 -3.47 -10.77 -2.24
N ASN A 62 -2.93 -11.08 -1.06
CA ASN A 62 -2.28 -10.10 -0.20
C ASN A 62 -0.99 -9.56 -0.84
N ILE A 63 -0.20 -10.45 -1.45
CA ILE A 63 1.04 -10.11 -2.13
C ILE A 63 0.73 -9.25 -3.36
N GLU A 64 -0.31 -9.61 -4.12
CA GLU A 64 -0.72 -8.83 -5.29
C GLU A 64 -1.23 -7.44 -4.88
N GLY A 65 -2.11 -7.37 -3.88
CA GLY A 65 -2.62 -6.11 -3.35
C GLY A 65 -1.50 -5.19 -2.85
N ALA A 66 -0.49 -5.74 -2.16
CA ALA A 66 0.68 -4.96 -1.73
C ALA A 66 1.49 -4.40 -2.92
N ARG A 67 1.63 -5.15 -4.01
CA ARG A 67 2.28 -4.65 -5.23
C ARG A 67 1.46 -3.55 -5.91
N ARG A 68 0.13 -3.71 -5.97
CA ARG A 68 -0.77 -2.69 -6.53
C ARG A 68 -0.75 -1.42 -5.67
N HIS A 69 -0.76 -1.54 -4.33
CA HIS A 69 -0.55 -0.41 -3.43
C HIS A 69 0.74 0.35 -3.73
N GLN A 70 1.87 -0.35 -3.86
CA GLN A 70 3.15 0.28 -4.24
C GLN A 70 3.08 0.97 -5.62
N HIS A 71 2.34 0.39 -6.57
CA HIS A 71 2.10 1.01 -7.86
C HIS A 71 1.30 2.32 -7.73
N TYR A 72 0.20 2.34 -6.97
CA TYR A 72 -0.56 3.56 -6.71
C TYR A 72 0.26 4.62 -5.98
N CYS A 73 1.07 4.22 -5.00
CA CYS A 73 1.97 5.13 -4.30
C CYS A 73 3.02 5.78 -5.21
N SER A 74 3.59 5.03 -6.14
CA SER A 74 4.64 5.55 -7.03
C SER A 74 4.10 6.30 -8.25
N THR A 75 2.88 5.98 -8.67
CA THR A 75 2.31 6.58 -9.88
C THR A 75 1.25 7.61 -9.58
N VAL A 76 0.30 7.37 -8.67
CA VAL A 76 -0.91 8.20 -8.52
C VAL A 76 -0.86 9.12 -7.31
N ALA A 77 -0.25 8.69 -6.21
CA ALA A 77 -0.21 9.42 -4.95
C ALA A 77 0.56 10.75 -5.06
N GLY A 78 0.35 11.59 -4.05
CA GLY A 78 0.95 12.91 -3.91
C GLY A 78 0.23 13.99 -4.73
N LEU A 79 0.83 15.18 -4.70
CA LEU A 79 0.37 16.34 -5.42
C LEU A 79 0.43 16.16 -6.94
N ARG A 80 -0.67 16.47 -7.61
CA ARG A 80 -0.72 16.68 -9.06
C ARG A 80 -1.46 17.97 -9.37
N VAL A 81 -0.77 18.86 -10.06
CA VAL A 81 -1.27 20.16 -10.50
C VAL A 81 -1.51 20.09 -12.00
N PHE A 82 -2.75 20.24 -12.44
CA PHE A 82 -3.12 20.31 -13.85
C PHE A 82 -3.17 21.77 -14.31
N HIS A 83 -3.69 22.63 -13.44
CA HIS A 83 -3.72 24.07 -13.60
C HIS A 83 -3.34 24.73 -12.27
N PRO A 84 -2.40 25.69 -12.24
CA PRO A 84 -2.05 26.40 -11.03
C PRO A 84 -3.28 27.06 -10.39
N LEU A 85 -3.38 26.98 -9.06
CA LEU A 85 -4.48 27.58 -8.32
C LEU A 85 -4.24 29.08 -8.13
N GLU A 86 -5.24 29.88 -8.45
CA GLU A 86 -5.18 31.34 -8.28
C GLU A 86 -5.24 31.70 -6.78
N PRO A 87 -4.23 32.40 -6.24
CA PRO A 87 -4.28 32.88 -4.86
C PRO A 87 -5.35 33.96 -4.72
N HIS A 88 -5.78 34.21 -3.49
CA HIS A 88 -6.74 35.24 -3.11
C HIS A 88 -8.14 35.08 -3.74
N THR A 89 -8.50 33.85 -4.12
CA THR A 89 -9.84 33.50 -4.60
C THR A 89 -10.68 32.83 -3.51
N GLY A 90 -12.01 32.80 -3.69
CA GLY A 90 -12.93 32.05 -2.84
C GLY A 90 -13.04 30.59 -3.25
N TRP A 91 -13.13 29.67 -2.28
CA TRP A 91 -13.29 28.23 -2.52
C TRP A 91 -14.61 27.72 -1.93
N LEU A 92 -15.35 26.89 -2.66
CA LEU A 92 -16.57 26.22 -2.19
C LEU A 92 -16.20 24.95 -1.42
N ALA A 93 -16.82 24.75 -0.26
CA ALA A 93 -16.75 23.54 0.54
C ALA A 93 -18.15 22.96 0.76
N ASP A 94 -18.24 21.65 1.02
CA ASP A 94 -19.53 20.97 1.14
C ASP A 94 -20.23 21.30 2.47
N ARG A 95 -19.47 21.67 3.51
CA ARG A 95 -20.00 21.92 4.85
C ARG A 95 -19.16 22.91 5.66
N LYS A 96 -19.77 23.48 6.71
CA LYS A 96 -19.15 24.44 7.64
C LYS A 96 -17.80 23.97 8.20
N SER A 97 -17.71 22.72 8.66
CA SER A 97 -16.46 22.20 9.25
C SER A 97 -15.31 22.13 8.24
N GLU A 98 -15.62 21.82 6.99
CA GLU A 98 -14.66 21.78 5.89
C GLU A 98 -14.25 23.18 5.48
N ALA A 99 -15.19 24.13 5.36
CA ALA A 99 -14.88 25.54 5.10
C ALA A 99 -13.93 26.13 6.16
N LYS A 100 -14.15 25.84 7.45
CA LYS A 100 -13.23 26.23 8.53
C LYS A 100 -11.85 25.60 8.37
N SER A 101 -11.80 24.31 8.06
CA SER A 101 -10.53 23.61 7.80
C SER A 101 -9.79 24.22 6.62
N LEU A 102 -10.48 24.55 5.52
CA LEU A 102 -9.87 25.19 4.35
C LEU A 102 -9.32 26.58 4.67
N ALA A 103 -10.13 27.43 5.29
CA ALA A 103 -9.75 28.80 5.60
C ALA A 103 -8.52 28.88 6.52
N SER A 104 -8.38 27.95 7.48
CA SER A 104 -7.22 27.90 8.37
C SER A 104 -6.01 27.21 7.75
N ARG A 105 -6.22 26.22 6.88
CA ARG A 105 -5.14 25.43 6.27
C ARG A 105 -4.48 26.13 5.08
N TYR A 106 -5.24 26.86 4.29
CA TYR A 106 -4.78 27.50 3.06
C TYR A 106 -4.86 29.02 3.19
N PRO A 107 -3.88 29.68 3.84
CA PRO A 107 -3.89 31.14 4.02
C PRO A 107 -3.84 31.92 2.69
N GLN A 108 -3.55 31.24 1.57
CA GLN A 108 -3.57 31.82 0.24
C GLN A 108 -4.99 32.08 -0.29
N ILE A 109 -6.04 31.44 0.24
CA ILE A 109 -7.42 31.69 -0.21
C ILE A 109 -8.01 32.90 0.52
N SER A 110 -8.90 33.65 -0.14
CA SER A 110 -9.52 34.82 0.49
C SER A 110 -10.63 34.44 1.47
N PHE A 111 -11.37 33.38 1.17
CA PHE A 111 -12.43 32.82 2.02
C PHE A 111 -12.81 31.41 1.55
N ALA A 112 -13.42 30.63 2.44
CA ALA A 112 -14.09 29.38 2.09
C ALA A 112 -15.61 29.54 2.25
N ARG A 113 -16.38 29.25 1.21
CA ARG A 113 -17.85 29.34 1.19
C ARG A 113 -18.48 27.98 1.46
N PHE A 114 -19.51 27.93 2.28
CA PHE A 114 -20.39 26.76 2.41
C PHE A 114 -21.84 27.20 2.38
N GLU A 115 -22.76 26.28 2.07
CA GLU A 115 -24.20 26.53 2.10
C GLU A 115 -24.85 25.74 3.23
N GLU A 116 -25.73 26.39 3.99
CA GLU A 116 -26.53 25.75 5.02
C GLU A 116 -27.96 26.27 4.93
N ARG A 117 -28.92 25.36 4.67
CA ARG A 117 -30.36 25.68 4.57
C ARG A 117 -30.68 26.76 3.52
N GLY A 118 -29.98 26.74 2.37
CA GLY A 118 -30.20 27.70 1.28
C GLY A 118 -29.51 29.05 1.48
N ILE A 119 -28.75 29.23 2.56
CA ILE A 119 -27.99 30.45 2.82
C ILE A 119 -26.50 30.13 2.70
N ALA A 120 -25.80 30.89 1.87
CA ALA A 120 -24.36 30.77 1.72
C ALA A 120 -23.63 31.63 2.76
N TYR A 121 -22.55 31.10 3.31
CA TYR A 121 -21.71 31.77 4.30
C TYR A 121 -20.25 31.73 3.89
N ASP A 122 -19.55 32.83 4.06
CA ASP A 122 -18.11 32.95 3.85
C ASP A 122 -17.38 32.86 5.17
N VAL A 123 -16.39 31.97 5.20
CA VAL A 123 -15.51 31.71 6.34
C VAL A 123 -14.12 32.25 6.05
N ARG A 124 -13.64 33.14 6.92
CA ARG A 124 -12.26 33.64 6.91
C ARG A 124 -11.58 33.26 8.22
N TRP A 125 -10.32 32.85 8.17
CA TRP A 125 -9.54 32.57 9.37
C TRP A 125 -8.88 33.84 9.87
N LYS A 126 -9.09 34.19 11.15
CA LYS A 126 -8.52 35.39 11.79
C LYS A 126 -7.26 35.08 12.61
N GLY A 127 -6.78 33.84 12.60
CA GLY A 127 -5.71 33.36 13.46
C GLY A 127 -6.22 32.66 14.74
N GLY A 128 -5.29 32.14 15.54
CA GLY A 128 -5.59 31.40 16.77
C GLY A 128 -5.80 29.90 16.58
N ALA A 129 -6.45 29.25 17.55
CA ALA A 129 -6.58 27.80 17.57
C ALA A 129 -7.71 27.30 16.66
N VAL A 130 -7.39 26.35 15.76
CA VAL A 130 -8.30 25.87 14.70
C VAL A 130 -9.63 25.28 15.19
N PHE A 131 -9.71 24.85 16.46
CA PHE A 131 -10.91 24.28 17.06
C PHE A 131 -11.84 25.33 17.71
N LEU A 132 -11.38 26.57 17.89
CA LEU A 132 -12.18 27.64 18.51
C LEU A 132 -13.04 28.34 17.45
N GLU A 133 -14.34 28.53 17.72
CA GLU A 133 -15.22 29.30 16.81
C GLU A 133 -14.77 30.75 16.65
N THR A 134 -14.22 31.36 17.70
CA THR A 134 -13.75 32.77 17.69
C THR A 134 -12.56 33.03 16.77
N SER A 135 -11.83 31.98 16.38
CA SER A 135 -10.74 32.04 15.40
C SER A 135 -11.23 32.26 13.96
N TYR A 136 -12.54 32.24 13.74
CA TYR A 136 -13.14 32.37 12.42
C TYR A 136 -14.05 33.61 12.37
N ASP A 137 -14.08 34.22 11.20
CA ASP A 137 -15.08 35.21 10.82
C ASP A 137 -16.04 34.53 9.85
N ILE A 138 -17.28 34.34 10.28
CA ILE A 138 -18.31 33.64 9.51
C ILE A 138 -19.42 34.65 9.27
N GLN A 139 -19.60 35.03 8.01
CA GLN A 139 -20.59 36.02 7.59
C GLN A 139 -21.40 35.46 6.44
N GLU A 140 -22.62 35.97 6.25
CA GLU A 140 -23.40 35.65 5.06
C GLU A 140 -22.64 36.08 3.80
N ALA A 141 -22.72 35.25 2.76
CA ALA A 141 -21.95 35.43 1.55
C ALA A 141 -22.31 36.76 0.85
N SER A 142 -21.28 37.53 0.50
CA SER A 142 -21.47 38.74 -0.31
C SER A 142 -21.69 38.36 -1.78
N PRO A 143 -22.63 39.00 -2.50
CA PRO A 143 -22.81 38.78 -3.93
C PRO A 143 -21.61 39.24 -4.77
N ASN A 144 -20.74 40.09 -4.22
CA ASN A 144 -19.54 40.57 -4.90
C ASN A 144 -18.35 39.60 -4.75
N ASP A 145 -18.42 38.69 -3.80
CA ASP A 145 -17.34 37.74 -3.51
C ASP A 145 -17.45 36.53 -4.45
N VAL A 146 -16.45 36.36 -5.32
CA VAL A 146 -16.43 35.34 -6.38
C VAL A 146 -15.77 34.06 -5.87
N VAL A 147 -16.48 32.94 -6.01
CA VAL A 147 -15.93 31.60 -5.76
C VAL A 147 -15.41 31.03 -7.08
N THR A 148 -14.14 30.65 -7.09
CA THR A 148 -13.45 30.19 -8.31
C THR A 148 -13.31 28.67 -8.33
N TYR A 149 -13.11 28.05 -7.17
CA TYR A 149 -12.83 26.63 -7.06
C TYR A 149 -13.83 25.93 -6.15
N GLN A 150 -14.04 24.64 -6.38
CA GLN A 150 -14.72 23.72 -5.48
C GLN A 150 -13.69 22.75 -4.90
N TYR A 151 -13.64 22.68 -3.57
CA TYR A 151 -12.87 21.70 -2.85
C TYR A 151 -13.72 20.46 -2.58
N LEU A 152 -13.10 19.29 -2.68
CA LEU A 152 -13.71 18.01 -2.37
C LEU A 152 -12.72 17.18 -1.55
N SER A 153 -13.11 16.83 -0.33
CA SER A 153 -12.42 15.80 0.44
C SER A 153 -12.78 14.41 -0.11
N VAL A 154 -11.76 13.66 -0.53
CA VAL A 154 -11.92 12.31 -1.10
C VAL A 154 -11.56 11.29 -0.02
N SER A 155 -12.46 10.33 0.20
CA SER A 155 -12.25 9.18 1.08
C SER A 155 -13.09 8.01 0.56
N ASP A 156 -12.58 7.27 -0.39
CA ASP A 156 -13.32 6.21 -1.09
C ASP A 156 -12.48 4.95 -1.32
N GLU A 157 -13.17 3.86 -1.69
CA GLU A 157 -12.54 2.61 -2.09
C GLU A 157 -12.10 2.70 -3.55
N VAL A 158 -10.93 2.15 -3.86
CA VAL A 158 -10.42 2.17 -5.24
C VAL A 158 -11.19 1.12 -6.05
N PRO A 159 -11.83 1.51 -7.18
CA PRO A 159 -12.64 0.57 -7.96
C PRO A 159 -11.85 -0.67 -8.38
N GLY A 160 -12.41 -1.85 -8.12
CA GLY A 160 -11.76 -3.14 -8.42
C GLY A 160 -10.69 -3.58 -7.42
N GLU A 161 -10.45 -2.82 -6.35
CA GLU A 161 -9.47 -3.16 -5.32
C GLU A 161 -10.16 -3.38 -3.97
N LEU A 162 -10.14 -4.62 -3.48
CA LEU A 162 -10.90 -5.00 -2.29
C LEU A 162 -10.37 -4.38 -0.98
N ARG A 163 -9.10 -4.00 -0.95
CA ARG A 163 -8.39 -3.58 0.27
C ARG A 163 -7.57 -2.30 0.12
N LEU A 164 -7.80 -1.58 -0.96
CA LEU A 164 -7.14 -0.32 -1.25
C LEU A 164 -8.13 0.82 -1.12
N ARG A 165 -7.78 1.80 -0.30
CA ARG A 165 -8.58 3.01 -0.11
C ARG A 165 -7.77 4.23 -0.51
N ARG A 166 -8.47 5.22 -1.04
CA ARG A 166 -7.92 6.50 -1.46
C ARG A 166 -8.43 7.58 -0.52
N TYR A 167 -7.52 8.44 -0.09
CA TYR A 167 -7.80 9.59 0.76
C TYR A 167 -7.14 10.82 0.17
N GLY A 168 -7.67 12.00 0.48
CA GLY A 168 -6.98 13.26 0.21
C GLY A 168 -7.92 14.31 -0.31
N ASP A 169 -7.38 15.21 -1.13
CA ASP A 169 -8.05 16.44 -1.51
C ASP A 169 -8.07 16.58 -3.04
N ALA A 170 -9.18 17.09 -3.57
CA ALA A 170 -9.34 17.48 -4.96
C ALA A 170 -9.90 18.89 -5.06
N VAL A 171 -9.43 19.66 -6.03
CA VAL A 171 -9.86 21.03 -6.29
C VAL A 171 -10.27 21.13 -7.75
N TYR A 172 -11.53 21.50 -7.99
CA TYR A 172 -12.11 21.68 -9.31
C TYR A 172 -12.31 23.16 -9.60
N ASP A 173 -12.03 23.57 -10.83
CA ASP A 173 -12.35 24.90 -11.33
C ASP A 173 -13.85 24.97 -11.63
N LEU A 174 -14.58 25.88 -10.98
CA LEU A 174 -16.03 26.02 -11.16
C LEU A 174 -16.45 26.58 -12.52
N LYS A 175 -15.58 27.36 -13.17
CA LYS A 175 -15.83 27.91 -14.50
C LYS A 175 -15.72 26.84 -15.57
N THR A 176 -14.74 25.95 -15.45
CA THR A 176 -14.48 24.92 -16.47
C THR A 176 -15.01 23.53 -16.12
N GLY A 177 -15.33 23.28 -14.85
CA GLY A 177 -15.70 21.97 -14.32
C GLY A 177 -14.54 20.96 -14.30
N LYS A 178 -13.29 21.40 -14.55
CA LYS A 178 -12.12 20.53 -14.66
C LYS A 178 -11.37 20.44 -13.34
N LEU A 179 -10.73 19.30 -13.10
CA LEU A 179 -9.83 19.10 -11.97
C LEU A 179 -8.59 20.00 -12.14
N ALA A 180 -8.42 20.97 -11.24
CA ALA A 180 -7.30 21.91 -11.24
C ALA A 180 -6.09 21.31 -10.51
N ALA A 181 -6.31 20.75 -9.32
CA ALA A 181 -5.27 20.09 -8.54
C ALA A 181 -5.84 18.95 -7.68
N ARG A 182 -5.00 18.00 -7.31
CA ARG A 182 -5.31 16.97 -6.31
C ARG A 182 -4.08 16.60 -5.51
N ALA A 183 -4.28 16.12 -4.29
CA ALA A 183 -3.25 15.47 -3.49
C ALA A 183 -3.86 14.23 -2.85
N TYR A 184 -3.44 13.04 -3.30
CA TYR A 184 -4.02 11.77 -2.84
C TYR A 184 -2.99 10.94 -2.06
N ASP A 185 -3.47 10.21 -1.06
CA ASP A 185 -2.79 9.09 -0.42
C ASP A 185 -3.58 7.81 -0.66
N PHE A 186 -2.90 6.67 -0.56
CA PHE A 186 -3.51 5.36 -0.64
C PHE A 186 -3.13 4.53 0.56
N THR A 187 -4.12 3.89 1.16
CA THR A 187 -3.90 2.97 2.27
C THR A 187 -4.31 1.56 1.89
N TYR A 188 -3.51 0.59 2.34
CA TYR A 188 -3.73 -0.83 2.09
C TYR A 188 -3.85 -1.61 3.40
N SER A 189 -4.87 -2.45 3.51
CA SER A 189 -5.05 -3.41 4.62
C SER A 189 -4.69 -4.82 4.18
N TRP A 190 -3.96 -5.56 5.02
CA TRP A 190 -3.59 -6.95 4.75
C TRP A 190 -4.69 -7.96 5.06
N PHE A 191 -5.65 -7.60 5.93
CA PHE A 191 -6.67 -8.51 6.43
C PHE A 191 -8.06 -7.85 6.37
N ASP A 192 -9.08 -8.65 6.04
CA ASP A 192 -10.48 -8.23 6.12
C ASP A 192 -10.90 -8.16 7.59
N LEU A 193 -11.37 -6.99 8.00
CA LEU A 193 -11.79 -6.72 9.38
C LEU A 193 -13.20 -7.29 9.59
N PRO A 194 -13.30 -8.45 10.25
CA PRO A 194 -13.93 -8.43 11.57
C PRO A 194 -13.13 -9.14 12.68
N PHE A 195 -11.95 -9.71 12.41
CA PHE A 195 -11.29 -10.68 13.31
C PHE A 195 -10.25 -10.13 14.30
N THR A 196 -10.26 -8.83 14.61
CA THR A 196 -9.44 -8.30 15.71
C THR A 196 -10.37 -7.73 16.77
N ASP A 197 -10.14 -8.06 18.05
CA ASP A 197 -10.94 -7.56 19.19
C ASP A 197 -10.87 -6.01 19.32
N GLU A 198 -9.96 -5.37 18.59
CA GLU A 198 -9.85 -3.91 18.42
C GLU A 198 -10.11 -3.42 16.98
N GLY A 199 -10.41 -4.32 16.04
CA GLY A 199 -10.86 -4.00 14.68
C GLY A 199 -9.85 -3.22 13.82
N ARG A 200 -8.54 -3.27 14.09
CA ARG A 200 -7.53 -2.45 13.40
C ARG A 200 -6.29 -3.26 13.03
N SER A 201 -6.18 -3.66 11.76
CA SER A 201 -4.85 -3.80 11.15
C SER A 201 -4.30 -2.37 10.98
N THR A 202 -3.02 -2.12 11.26
CA THR A 202 -2.43 -0.82 10.98
C THR A 202 -2.32 -0.67 9.45
N PRO A 203 -3.14 0.19 8.82
CA PRO A 203 -3.08 0.35 7.37
C PRO A 203 -1.70 0.91 6.99
N ARG A 204 -1.15 0.42 5.89
CA ARG A 204 0.09 0.96 5.34
C ARG A 204 -0.28 2.08 4.36
N SER A 205 0.05 3.32 4.69
CA SER A 205 -0.08 4.49 3.80
C SER A 205 1.14 4.61 2.87
N CYS A 206 1.03 5.40 1.79
CA CYS A 206 2.19 5.69 0.93
C CYS A 206 3.21 6.56 1.66
N HIS A 207 2.74 7.46 2.51
CA HIS A 207 3.55 8.33 3.35
C HIS A 207 3.49 7.80 4.77
N ASN A 208 4.65 7.50 5.39
CA ASN A 208 4.71 6.99 6.77
C ASN A 208 4.11 7.97 7.80
N GLU A 209 3.86 9.22 7.39
CA GLU A 209 3.13 10.22 8.13
C GLU A 209 1.86 10.59 7.34
N LEU A 210 0.69 10.21 7.85
CA LEU A 210 -0.64 10.54 7.30
C LEU A 210 -0.92 12.06 7.17
N HIS A 211 0.05 12.91 7.51
CA HIS A 211 -0.11 14.34 7.72
C HIS A 211 0.28 15.23 6.53
N GLN A 212 0.86 14.70 5.45
CA GLN A 212 1.46 15.56 4.42
C GLN A 212 0.56 15.85 3.20
N THR A 213 -0.42 15.01 2.86
CA THR A 213 -1.22 15.22 1.63
C THR A 213 -2.08 16.50 1.67
N HIS A 214 -2.53 16.90 2.86
CA HIS A 214 -3.30 18.13 3.02
C HIS A 214 -2.44 19.40 2.94
N GLU A 215 -1.14 19.34 3.25
CA GLU A 215 -0.27 20.51 3.09
C GLU A 215 0.29 20.63 1.69
N GLU A 216 0.36 19.53 0.96
CA GLU A 216 0.85 19.46 -0.42
C GLU A 216 0.09 20.39 -1.38
N LEU A 217 -1.23 20.56 -1.20
CA LEU A 217 -2.01 21.48 -2.05
C LEU A 217 -1.54 22.94 -1.96
N ARG A 218 -0.80 23.34 -0.90
CA ARG A 218 -0.15 24.67 -0.85
C ARG A 218 0.86 24.86 -1.99
N GLY A 219 1.48 23.79 -2.46
CA GLY A 219 2.40 23.81 -3.60
C GLY A 219 1.70 23.97 -4.95
N ALA A 220 0.37 23.90 -5.01
CA ALA A 220 -0.39 24.04 -6.25
C ALA A 220 -0.70 25.50 -6.62
N PHE A 221 -0.53 26.44 -5.69
CA PHE A 221 -0.80 27.85 -5.95
C PHE A 221 0.21 28.44 -6.93
N ALA A 222 -0.29 29.28 -7.85
CA ALA A 222 0.58 30.05 -8.73
C ALA A 222 1.52 30.94 -7.89
N PRO A 223 2.80 31.08 -8.25
CA PRO A 223 3.69 32.02 -7.59
C PRO A 223 3.11 33.42 -7.73
N THR A 224 2.92 34.12 -6.62
CA THR A 224 2.59 35.54 -6.63
C THR A 224 3.76 36.26 -7.30
N ALA A 225 3.54 36.82 -8.49
CA ALA A 225 4.53 37.67 -9.13
C ALA A 225 4.86 38.79 -8.15
N GLY A 226 6.09 38.82 -7.64
CA GLY A 226 6.50 39.74 -6.59
C GLY A 226 6.17 41.18 -6.96
N THR A 227 5.19 41.75 -6.27
CA THR A 227 4.85 43.17 -6.26
C THR A 227 5.62 43.87 -5.16
#